data_AF-A0A914Z966-F1
#
_entry.id   AF-A0A914Z966-F1
#
_cell.length_a   1.000
_cell.length_b   1.000
_cell.length_c   1.000
_cell.angle_alpha   90.00
_cell.angle_beta   90.00
_cell.angle_gamma   90.00
#
_symmetry.space_group_name_H-M   'P 1'
#
loop_
_entity.id
_entity.type
_entity.pdbx_description
1 polymer ?
#
loop_
_entity_poly.entity_id
_entity_poly.type
_entity_poly.pdbx_seq_one_letter_code
_entity_poly.pdbx_strand_id
1 'polypeptide(L)'
;MEFINSILKDDPKNYHAWQHRVFLVRHFDVSLEAELRCTTEFISRDVFNNSAWTYRYCIVAEMSDNFENAKILDDEIKFTLTYIKAAVNNASSWSYLSGLMDFSAYADHPEVIDFAKECCLAAGTKELDIPKSAETPQALAFLAEANVALIDEKKASTNSLQTARACYERLIAVDPIRRRLWNHKLHELLNVNAGSL
;
A
#
# COMPACT_ATOMS: atom_id res chain seq x y z
N MET A 1 21.64 18.47 -5.67
CA MET A 1 20.53 18.23 -4.73
C MET A 1 20.08 19.47 -3.96
N GLU A 2 20.97 20.37 -3.53
CA GLU A 2 20.61 21.55 -2.71
C GLU A 2 19.53 22.46 -3.32
N PHE A 3 19.62 22.77 -4.61
CA PHE A 3 18.61 23.58 -5.31
C PHE A 3 17.22 22.92 -5.33
N ILE A 4 17.16 21.60 -5.49
CA ILE A 4 15.89 20.86 -5.44
C ILE A 4 15.35 20.90 -4.01
N ASN A 5 16.21 20.74 -3.01
CA ASN A 5 15.81 20.82 -1.60
C ASN A 5 15.22 22.19 -1.24
N SER A 6 15.73 23.30 -1.79
CA SER A 6 15.12 24.62 -1.55
C SER A 6 13.73 24.72 -2.16
N ILE A 7 13.52 24.19 -3.38
CA ILE A 7 12.18 24.15 -3.98
C ILE A 7 11.22 23.29 -3.14
N LEU A 8 11.66 22.09 -2.73
CA LEU A 8 10.83 21.17 -1.93
C LEU A 8 10.60 21.65 -0.50
N LYS A 9 11.40 22.59 -0.01
CA LYS A 9 11.15 23.26 1.28
C LYS A 9 9.94 24.19 1.17
N ASP A 10 9.79 24.88 0.05
CA ASP A 10 8.69 25.82 -0.20
C ASP A 10 7.43 25.09 -0.68
N ASP A 11 7.58 24.11 -1.58
CA ASP A 11 6.52 23.24 -2.09
C ASP A 11 6.94 21.76 -2.03
N PRO A 12 6.64 21.05 -0.93
CA PRO A 12 7.07 19.66 -0.73
C PRO A 12 6.39 18.65 -1.67
N LYS A 13 5.40 19.08 -2.47
CA LYS A 13 4.67 18.24 -3.44
C LYS A 13 4.94 18.65 -4.88
N ASN A 14 5.91 19.54 -5.11
CA ASN A 14 6.25 20.05 -6.44
C ASN A 14 6.62 18.91 -7.42
N TYR A 15 5.75 18.66 -8.40
CA TYR A 15 5.90 17.54 -9.32
C TYR A 15 7.22 17.61 -10.11
N HIS A 16 7.58 18.79 -10.62
CA HIS A 16 8.79 18.97 -11.42
C HIS A 16 10.07 18.79 -10.61
N ALA A 17 10.09 19.24 -9.34
CA ALA A 17 11.22 19.05 -8.45
C ALA A 17 11.47 17.57 -8.17
N TRP A 18 10.42 16.80 -7.84
CA TRP A 18 10.52 15.35 -7.63
C TRP A 18 10.93 14.60 -8.91
N GLN A 19 10.35 14.94 -10.06
CA GLN A 19 10.70 14.33 -11.34
C GLN A 19 12.17 14.61 -11.71
N HIS A 20 12.63 15.85 -11.51
CA HIS A 20 14.03 16.20 -11.75
C HIS A 20 14.97 15.47 -10.77
N ARG A 21 14.53 15.24 -9.52
CA ARG A 21 15.26 14.46 -8.54
C ARG A 21 15.45 13.00 -8.98
N VAL A 22 14.40 12.36 -9.51
CA VAL A 22 14.49 11.01 -10.12
C VAL A 22 15.47 11.01 -11.29
N PHE A 23 15.40 12.01 -12.17
CA PHE A 23 16.34 12.14 -13.28
C PHE A 23 17.79 12.18 -12.77
N LEU A 24 18.08 12.97 -11.74
CA LEU A 24 19.43 13.07 -11.20
C LEU A 24 19.93 11.73 -10.64
N VAL A 25 19.09 11.02 -9.90
CA VAL A 25 19.46 9.71 -9.34
C VAL A 25 19.78 8.68 -10.43
N ARG A 26 19.01 8.68 -11.52
CA ARG A 26 19.19 7.69 -12.60
C ARG A 26 20.38 7.96 -13.53
N HIS A 27 20.81 9.21 -13.65
CA HIS A 27 21.82 9.61 -14.64
C HIS A 27 23.16 9.98 -14.03
N PHE A 28 23.24 10.13 -12.72
CA PHE A 28 24.46 10.53 -12.02
C PHE A 28 24.69 9.64 -10.80
N ASP A 29 25.94 9.59 -10.34
CA ASP A 29 26.33 8.83 -9.16
C ASP A 29 25.88 9.55 -7.86
N VAL A 30 24.59 9.47 -7.58
CA VAL A 30 23.95 9.99 -6.37
C VAL A 30 23.79 8.85 -5.37
N SER A 31 24.17 9.10 -4.12
CA SER A 31 23.98 8.13 -3.03
C SER A 31 22.50 7.78 -2.82
N LEU A 32 22.11 6.58 -3.25
CA LEU A 32 20.75 6.04 -3.05
C LEU A 32 20.37 5.98 -1.57
N GLU A 33 21.32 5.67 -0.68
CA GLU A 33 21.07 5.67 0.76
C GLU A 33 20.71 7.08 1.30
N ALA A 34 21.38 8.12 0.81
CA ALA A 34 21.06 9.49 1.19
C ALA A 34 19.66 9.89 0.69
N GLU A 35 19.29 9.44 -0.51
CA GLU A 35 17.97 9.67 -1.09
C GLU A 35 16.87 8.88 -0.38
N LEU A 36 17.14 7.65 0.04
CA LEU A 36 16.23 6.86 0.84
C LEU A 36 15.98 7.54 2.20
N ARG A 37 17.03 8.05 2.88
CA ARG A 37 16.88 8.85 4.11
C ARG A 37 16.06 10.11 3.88
N CYS A 38 16.31 10.81 2.77
CA CYS A 38 15.54 11.98 2.37
C CYS A 38 14.04 11.65 2.26
N THR A 39 13.69 10.53 1.63
CA THR A 39 12.28 10.10 1.54
C THR A 39 11.66 9.88 2.92
N THR A 40 12.38 9.26 3.85
CA THR A 40 11.94 9.06 5.24
C THR A 40 11.71 10.40 5.95
N GLU A 41 12.56 11.41 5.73
CA GLU A 41 12.37 12.74 6.29
C GLU A 41 11.09 13.41 5.77
N PHE A 42 10.81 13.32 4.46
CA PHE A 42 9.59 13.89 3.89
C PHE A 42 8.33 13.17 4.36
N ILE A 43 8.35 11.82 4.42
CA ILE A 43 7.22 11.01 4.88
C ILE A 43 6.97 11.23 6.39
N SER A 44 8.02 11.35 7.21
CA SER A 44 7.86 11.61 8.65
C SER A 44 7.30 13.00 8.95
N ARG A 45 7.57 14.00 8.10
CA ARG A 45 6.99 15.35 8.21
C ARG A 45 5.54 15.41 7.72
N ASP A 46 5.24 14.73 6.61
CA ASP A 46 3.89 14.61 6.07
C ASP A 46 3.68 13.18 5.52
N VAL A 47 3.03 12.33 6.30
CA VAL A 47 2.76 10.95 5.92
C VAL A 47 1.86 10.85 4.69
N PHE A 48 1.08 11.89 4.39
CA PHE A 48 0.21 11.99 3.22
C PHE A 48 0.93 12.61 1.99
N ASN A 49 2.26 12.76 2.03
CA ASN A 49 3.03 13.23 0.89
C ASN A 49 3.23 12.10 -0.13
N ASN A 50 2.27 11.96 -1.05
CA ASN A 50 2.35 10.96 -2.11
C ASN A 50 3.61 11.07 -2.97
N SER A 51 4.12 12.27 -3.23
CA SER A 51 5.33 12.45 -4.03
C SER A 51 6.56 11.84 -3.36
N ALA A 52 6.63 11.91 -2.03
CA ALA A 52 7.70 11.26 -1.26
C ALA A 52 7.59 9.72 -1.29
N TRP A 53 6.36 9.17 -1.19
CA TRP A 53 6.12 7.72 -1.36
C TRP A 53 6.48 7.23 -2.75
N THR A 54 6.05 7.94 -3.80
CA THR A 54 6.41 7.61 -5.19
C THR A 54 7.92 7.70 -5.42
N TYR A 55 8.57 8.74 -4.90
CA TYR A 55 10.02 8.85 -5.01
C TYR A 55 10.74 7.72 -4.26
N ARG A 56 10.26 7.36 -3.06
CA ARG A 56 10.77 6.22 -2.30
C ARG A 56 10.67 4.92 -3.10
N TYR A 57 9.58 4.71 -3.82
CA TYR A 57 9.40 3.53 -4.69
C TYR A 57 10.49 3.47 -5.75
N CYS A 58 10.77 4.61 -6.42
CA CYS A 58 11.86 4.69 -7.37
C CYS A 58 13.21 4.35 -6.72
N ILE A 59 13.54 4.96 -5.57
CA ILE A 59 14.83 4.70 -4.90
C ILE A 59 14.98 3.24 -4.49
N VAL A 60 13.94 2.64 -3.89
CA VAL A 60 13.97 1.23 -3.49
C VAL A 60 14.12 0.32 -4.71
N ALA A 61 13.43 0.60 -5.82
CA ALA A 61 13.59 -0.15 -7.06
C ALA A 61 15.05 -0.12 -7.56
N GLU A 62 15.69 1.05 -7.59
CA GLU A 62 17.11 1.17 -7.99
C GLU A 62 18.05 0.45 -7.00
N MET A 63 17.75 0.46 -5.70
CA MET A 63 18.58 -0.20 -4.67
C MET A 63 18.45 -1.72 -4.61
N SER A 64 17.32 -2.26 -5.05
CA SER A 64 16.95 -3.68 -4.89
C SER A 64 17.05 -4.49 -6.17
N ASP A 65 17.64 -3.92 -7.23
CA ASP A 65 17.60 -4.48 -8.59
C ASP A 65 16.16 -4.78 -9.01
N ASN A 66 15.34 -3.73 -9.01
CA ASN A 66 13.91 -3.80 -9.34
C ASN A 66 13.13 -4.82 -8.48
N PHE A 67 13.34 -4.75 -7.16
CA PHE A 67 12.68 -5.56 -6.12
C PHE A 67 13.05 -7.05 -6.10
N GLU A 68 14.09 -7.48 -6.81
CA GLU A 68 14.58 -8.87 -6.74
C GLU A 68 15.30 -9.18 -5.41
N ASN A 69 15.80 -8.15 -4.70
CA ASN A 69 16.41 -8.32 -3.38
C ASN A 69 15.36 -8.49 -2.28
N ALA A 70 15.05 -9.75 -1.93
CA ALA A 70 14.08 -10.11 -0.90
C ALA A 70 14.32 -9.43 0.46
N LYS A 71 15.57 -9.25 0.89
CA LYS A 71 15.85 -8.58 2.18
C LYS A 71 15.40 -7.12 2.15
N ILE A 72 15.69 -6.41 1.06
CA ILE A 72 15.29 -5.00 0.93
C ILE A 72 13.76 -4.91 0.83
N LEU A 73 13.12 -5.82 0.09
CA LEU A 73 11.67 -5.90 -0.01
C LEU A 73 11.02 -6.12 1.36
N ASP A 74 11.50 -7.09 2.14
CA ASP A 74 11.00 -7.39 3.50
C ASP A 74 11.16 -6.20 4.45
N ASP A 75 12.32 -5.54 4.43
CA ASP A 75 12.58 -4.37 5.26
C ASP A 75 11.66 -3.20 4.86
N GLU A 76 11.36 -3.06 3.57
CA GLU A 76 10.49 -2.03 3.04
C GLU A 76 8.99 -2.29 3.34
N ILE A 77 8.56 -3.55 3.31
CA ILE A 77 7.23 -3.97 3.79
C ILE A 77 7.09 -3.57 5.27
N LYS A 78 8.05 -3.92 6.13
CA LYS A 78 8.01 -3.56 7.57
C LYS A 78 8.00 -2.05 7.80
N PHE A 79 8.79 -1.30 7.04
CA PHE A 79 8.77 0.15 7.06
C PHE A 79 7.36 0.68 6.75
N THR A 80 6.75 0.17 5.68
CA THR A 80 5.43 0.60 5.22
C THR A 80 4.33 0.29 6.24
N LEU A 81 4.32 -0.92 6.81
CA LEU A 81 3.36 -1.30 7.86
C LEU A 81 3.42 -0.36 9.07
N THR A 82 4.63 0.10 9.44
CA THR A 82 4.82 1.06 10.54
C THR A 82 4.12 2.40 10.25
N TYR A 83 4.22 2.91 9.04
CA TYR A 83 3.58 4.18 8.66
C TYR A 83 2.08 4.04 8.42
N ILE A 84 1.61 2.90 7.90
CA ILE A 84 0.17 2.61 7.82
C ILE A 84 -0.43 2.62 9.23
N LYS A 85 0.23 1.99 10.20
CA LYS A 85 -0.25 1.97 11.60
C LYS A 85 -0.41 3.38 12.18
N ALA A 86 0.46 4.31 11.80
CA ALA A 86 0.38 5.71 12.23
C ALA A 86 -0.74 6.50 11.54
N ALA A 87 -1.10 6.14 10.30
CA ALA A 87 -2.13 6.83 9.51
C ALA A 87 -2.88 5.84 8.62
N VAL A 88 -3.77 5.03 9.21
CA VAL A 88 -4.48 3.94 8.52
C VAL A 88 -5.33 4.44 7.35
N ASN A 89 -5.78 5.70 7.39
CA ASN A 89 -6.55 6.32 6.31
C ASN A 89 -5.70 6.89 5.15
N ASN A 90 -4.37 6.76 5.20
CA ASN A 90 -3.47 7.24 4.17
C ASN A 90 -3.44 6.32 2.94
N ALA A 91 -4.05 6.74 1.85
CA ALA A 91 -4.05 5.98 0.61
C ALA A 91 -2.64 5.74 0.03
N SER A 92 -1.71 6.68 0.19
CA SER A 92 -0.37 6.56 -0.40
C SER A 92 0.42 5.39 0.16
N SER A 93 0.37 5.16 1.47
CA SER A 93 1.08 4.04 2.11
C SER A 93 0.46 2.68 1.75
N TRP A 94 -0.87 2.61 1.61
CA TRP A 94 -1.53 1.38 1.14
C TRP A 94 -1.22 1.08 -0.33
N SER A 95 -1.25 2.09 -1.21
CA SER A 95 -0.85 1.91 -2.61
C SER A 95 0.62 1.53 -2.74
N TYR A 96 1.48 2.08 -1.89
CA TYR A 96 2.88 1.69 -1.82
C TYR A 96 3.05 0.23 -1.41
N LEU A 97 2.35 -0.21 -0.35
CA LEU A 97 2.35 -1.61 0.09
C LEU A 97 1.86 -2.56 -1.02
N SER A 98 0.75 -2.24 -1.69
CA SER A 98 0.27 -3.02 -2.83
C SER A 98 1.33 -3.16 -3.92
N GLY A 99 2.01 -2.08 -4.28
CA GLY A 99 3.08 -2.11 -5.29
C GLY A 99 4.29 -2.93 -4.87
N LEU A 100 4.62 -3.01 -3.57
CA LEU A 100 5.66 -3.93 -3.09
C LEU A 100 5.21 -5.39 -3.20
N MET A 101 3.94 -5.67 -2.86
CA MET A 101 3.39 -7.02 -2.89
C MET A 101 3.23 -7.57 -4.31
N ASP A 102 3.30 -6.75 -5.36
CA ASP A 102 3.37 -7.23 -6.75
C ASP A 102 4.66 -8.02 -7.05
N PHE A 103 5.68 -7.90 -6.20
CA PHE A 103 6.97 -8.60 -6.30
C PHE A 103 7.16 -9.72 -5.28
N SER A 104 6.12 -10.05 -4.51
CA SER A 104 6.14 -11.17 -3.56
C SER A 104 4.83 -11.96 -3.60
N ALA A 105 4.81 -13.14 -2.99
CA ALA A 105 3.57 -13.89 -2.82
C ALA A 105 2.90 -13.48 -1.49
N TYR A 106 1.59 -13.25 -1.51
CA TYR A 106 0.85 -12.93 -0.28
C TYR A 106 0.92 -14.07 0.73
N ALA A 107 1.04 -15.31 0.25
CA ALA A 107 1.19 -16.48 1.11
C ALA A 107 2.50 -16.50 1.93
N ASP A 108 3.54 -15.79 1.47
CA ASP A 108 4.83 -15.73 2.16
C ASP A 108 4.86 -14.59 3.20
N HIS A 109 3.82 -13.74 3.22
CA HIS A 109 3.66 -12.60 4.12
C HIS A 109 2.33 -12.64 4.90
N PRO A 110 2.06 -13.69 5.71
CA PRO A 110 0.83 -13.76 6.51
C PRO A 110 0.67 -12.57 7.46
N GLU A 111 1.77 -11.99 7.94
CA GLU A 111 1.78 -10.79 8.79
C GLU A 111 1.16 -9.56 8.11
N VAL A 112 1.30 -9.44 6.78
CA VAL A 112 0.71 -8.34 6.01
C VAL A 112 -0.82 -8.48 5.97
N ILE A 113 -1.31 -9.70 5.78
CA ILE A 113 -2.75 -9.99 5.75
C ILE A 113 -3.35 -9.79 7.14
N ASP A 114 -2.71 -10.29 8.19
CA ASP A 114 -3.20 -10.16 9.55
C ASP A 114 -3.19 -8.69 9.99
N PHE A 115 -2.16 -7.92 9.64
CA PHE A 115 -2.15 -6.47 9.85
C PHE A 115 -3.29 -5.76 9.12
N ALA A 116 -3.58 -6.12 7.86
CA ALA A 116 -4.69 -5.55 7.11
C ALA A 116 -6.06 -5.87 7.75
N LYS A 117 -6.24 -7.11 8.26
CA LYS A 117 -7.41 -7.49 9.04
C LYS A 117 -7.53 -6.65 10.32
N GLU A 118 -6.45 -6.49 11.07
CA GLU A 118 -6.43 -5.64 12.27
C GLU A 118 -6.83 -4.20 11.96
N CYS A 119 -6.33 -3.63 10.85
CA CYS A 119 -6.70 -2.30 10.40
C CYS A 119 -8.19 -2.19 10.02
N CYS A 120 -8.81 -3.27 9.52
CA CYS A 120 -10.24 -3.33 9.28
C CYS A 120 -11.06 -3.42 10.58
N LEU A 121 -10.60 -4.20 11.57
CA LEU A 121 -11.30 -4.43 12.84
C LEU A 121 -11.16 -3.27 13.82
N ALA A 122 -10.01 -2.59 13.85
CA ALA A 122 -9.81 -1.34 14.58
C ALA A 122 -10.79 -0.23 14.15
N ALA A 123 -11.44 -0.44 13.00
CA ALA A 123 -12.45 0.43 12.44
C ALA A 123 -13.90 0.00 12.78
N GLY A 124 -14.08 -1.06 13.58
CA GLY A 124 -15.37 -1.45 14.14
C GLY A 124 -15.49 -2.91 14.56
N THR A 125 -15.03 -3.26 15.77
CA THR A 125 -15.56 -4.38 16.57
C THR A 125 -15.79 -3.94 18.02
N LYS A 126 -16.87 -4.44 18.63
CA LYS A 126 -17.54 -3.89 19.82
C LYS A 126 -16.77 -3.90 21.17
N GLU A 127 -15.48 -4.20 21.21
CA GLU A 127 -14.75 -4.42 22.49
C GLU A 127 -13.68 -3.39 22.83
N LEU A 128 -13.41 -2.38 21.99
CA LEU A 128 -12.57 -1.25 22.38
C LEU A 128 -13.27 0.08 22.07
N ASP A 129 -13.40 0.92 23.09
CA ASP A 129 -13.85 2.31 23.02
C ASP A 129 -12.84 3.15 22.22
N ILE A 130 -12.84 2.98 20.89
CA ILE A 130 -12.19 3.87 19.94
C ILE A 130 -13.32 4.73 19.35
N PRO A 131 -13.16 6.07 19.27
CA PRO A 131 -14.20 6.92 18.68
C PRO A 131 -14.53 6.46 17.26
N LYS A 132 -15.69 6.87 16.75
CA LYS A 132 -16.23 6.67 15.38
C LYS A 132 -15.30 7.06 14.19
N SER A 133 -13.96 7.07 14.35
CA SER A 133 -13.02 7.23 13.25
C SER A 133 -13.01 5.98 12.37
N ALA A 134 -13.87 6.05 11.36
CA ALA A 134 -13.67 5.57 10.00
C ALA A 134 -13.08 4.16 9.82
N GLU A 135 -13.95 3.21 9.49
CA GLU A 135 -13.62 2.18 8.49
C GLU A 135 -12.84 2.82 7.37
N THR A 136 -11.61 2.33 7.14
CA THR A 136 -10.78 2.82 6.05
C THR A 136 -11.05 1.95 4.84
N PRO A 137 -11.68 2.48 3.78
CA PRO A 137 -11.87 1.73 2.54
C PRO A 137 -10.55 1.18 1.99
N GLN A 138 -9.42 1.81 2.32
CA GLN A 138 -8.09 1.38 1.93
C GLN A 138 -7.73 0.00 2.51
N ALA A 139 -7.90 -0.21 3.82
CA ALA A 139 -7.59 -1.50 4.45
C ALA A 139 -8.52 -2.61 3.93
N LEU A 140 -9.81 -2.30 3.76
CA LEU A 140 -10.79 -3.24 3.20
C LEU A 140 -10.47 -3.61 1.75
N ALA A 141 -10.09 -2.63 0.92
CA ALA A 141 -9.71 -2.87 -0.48
C ALA A 141 -8.44 -3.72 -0.55
N PHE A 142 -7.42 -3.37 0.23
CA PHE A 142 -6.18 -4.15 0.29
C PHE A 142 -6.44 -5.59 0.75
N LEU A 143 -7.21 -5.79 1.82
CA LEU A 143 -7.53 -7.12 2.33
C LEU A 143 -8.35 -7.94 1.31
N ALA A 144 -9.27 -7.30 0.58
CA ALA A 144 -10.01 -7.97 -0.49
C ALA A 144 -9.06 -8.46 -1.59
N GLU A 145 -8.20 -7.57 -2.11
CA GLU A 145 -7.26 -7.88 -3.18
C GLU A 145 -6.21 -8.93 -2.76
N ALA A 146 -5.68 -8.84 -1.54
CA ALA A 146 -4.78 -9.84 -0.98
C ALA A 146 -5.42 -11.24 -0.93
N ASN A 147 -6.70 -11.34 -0.54
CA ASN A 147 -7.40 -12.61 -0.52
C ASN A 147 -7.75 -13.12 -1.92
N VAL A 148 -7.96 -12.23 -2.90
CA VAL A 148 -8.09 -12.62 -4.31
C VAL A 148 -6.77 -13.20 -4.81
N ALA A 149 -5.64 -12.53 -4.55
CA ALA A 149 -4.32 -13.03 -4.91
C ALA A 149 -4.04 -14.43 -4.31
N LEU A 150 -4.38 -14.66 -3.03
CA LEU A 150 -4.27 -15.99 -2.42
C LEU A 150 -5.11 -17.07 -3.13
N ILE A 151 -6.27 -16.71 -3.68
CA ILE A 151 -7.11 -17.61 -4.48
C ILE A 151 -6.41 -17.94 -5.80
N ASP A 152 -5.88 -16.93 -6.48
CA ASP A 152 -5.19 -17.10 -7.76
C ASP A 152 -3.88 -17.89 -7.61
N GLU A 153 -3.17 -17.73 -6.48
CA GLU A 153 -1.99 -18.52 -6.09
C GLU A 153 -2.32 -20.01 -5.82
N LYS A 154 -3.60 -20.42 -5.88
CA LYS A 154 -4.10 -21.76 -5.50
C LYS A 154 -3.74 -22.19 -4.07
N LYS A 155 -3.39 -21.23 -3.22
CA LYS A 155 -3.11 -21.41 -1.80
C LYS A 155 -4.31 -21.01 -0.93
N ALA A 156 -5.44 -20.68 -1.53
CA ALA A 156 -6.63 -20.27 -0.81
C ALA A 156 -7.30 -21.39 -0.02
N SER A 157 -7.90 -20.97 1.09
CA SER A 157 -8.93 -21.73 1.79
C SER A 157 -10.31 -21.16 1.46
N THR A 158 -11.37 -21.91 1.76
CA THR A 158 -12.77 -21.40 1.72
C THR A 158 -12.93 -20.08 2.46
N ASN A 159 -12.07 -19.81 3.45
CA ASN A 159 -12.04 -18.58 4.23
C ASN A 159 -11.58 -17.35 3.40
N SER A 160 -10.68 -17.52 2.43
CA SER A 160 -10.17 -16.40 1.61
C SER A 160 -11.27 -15.82 0.72
N LEU A 161 -12.07 -16.68 0.08
CA LEU A 161 -13.22 -16.25 -0.73
C LEU A 161 -14.26 -15.51 0.11
N GLN A 162 -14.60 -16.05 1.29
CA GLN A 162 -15.55 -15.41 2.21
C GLN A 162 -15.03 -14.04 2.68
N THR A 163 -13.74 -13.95 2.99
CA THR A 163 -13.10 -12.71 3.43
C THR A 163 -13.13 -11.65 2.32
N ALA A 164 -12.69 -11.99 1.10
CA ALA A 164 -12.70 -11.07 -0.03
C ALA A 164 -14.12 -10.57 -0.34
N ARG A 165 -15.09 -11.48 -0.35
CA ARG A 165 -16.51 -11.16 -0.54
C ARG A 165 -17.01 -10.17 0.52
N ALA A 166 -16.79 -10.46 1.80
CA ALA A 166 -17.23 -9.61 2.91
C ALA A 166 -16.62 -8.20 2.83
N CYS A 167 -15.34 -8.10 2.43
CA CYS A 167 -14.67 -6.83 2.21
C CYS A 167 -15.33 -6.02 1.08
N TYR A 168 -15.58 -6.63 -0.08
CA TYR A 168 -16.25 -5.94 -1.19
C TYR A 168 -17.69 -5.52 -0.85
N GLU A 169 -18.46 -6.38 -0.17
CA GLU A 169 -19.80 -6.03 0.32
C GLU A 169 -19.76 -4.83 1.27
N ARG A 170 -18.75 -4.76 2.16
CA ARG A 170 -18.55 -3.61 3.04
C ARG A 170 -18.16 -2.36 2.26
N LEU A 171 -17.22 -2.45 1.32
CA LEU A 171 -16.77 -1.36 0.45
C LEU A 171 -17.91 -0.70 -0.34
N ILE A 172 -18.89 -1.47 -0.80
CA ILE A 172 -20.10 -0.97 -1.47
C ILE A 172 -20.89 0.01 -0.57
N ALA A 173 -20.89 -0.24 0.74
CA ALA A 173 -21.56 0.60 1.73
C ALA A 173 -20.70 1.80 2.17
N VAL A 174 -19.39 1.61 2.37
CA VAL A 174 -18.52 2.61 3.00
C VAL A 174 -17.79 3.53 2.02
N ASP A 175 -17.63 3.13 0.75
CA ASP A 175 -17.09 3.96 -0.33
C ASP A 175 -18.13 4.11 -1.46
N PRO A 176 -19.15 4.98 -1.27
CA PRO A 176 -20.24 5.16 -2.23
C PRO A 176 -19.76 5.74 -3.57
N ILE A 177 -18.65 6.47 -3.60
CA ILE A 177 -18.08 7.05 -4.82
C ILE A 177 -17.61 5.93 -5.74
N ARG A 178 -16.91 4.93 -5.20
CA ARG A 178 -16.42 3.77 -5.96
C ARG A 178 -17.35 2.56 -5.92
N ARG A 179 -18.61 2.72 -5.48
CA ARG A 179 -19.59 1.63 -5.39
C ARG A 179 -19.67 0.76 -6.65
N ARG A 180 -19.65 1.37 -7.85
CA ARG A 180 -19.70 0.61 -9.12
C ARG A 180 -18.48 -0.27 -9.33
N LEU A 181 -17.29 0.23 -8.98
CA LEU A 181 -16.04 -0.55 -9.01
C LEU A 181 -16.15 -1.76 -8.08
N TRP A 182 -16.61 -1.56 -6.84
CA TRP A 182 -16.73 -2.65 -5.86
C TRP A 182 -17.77 -3.69 -6.25
N ASN A 183 -18.89 -3.28 -6.84
CA ASN A 183 -19.85 -4.23 -7.42
C ASN A 183 -19.21 -5.03 -8.56
N HIS A 184 -18.47 -4.37 -9.46
CA HIS A 184 -17.80 -5.06 -10.56
C HIS A 184 -16.78 -6.09 -10.05
N LYS A 185 -15.92 -5.71 -9.09
CA LYS A 185 -14.95 -6.61 -8.44
C LYS A 185 -15.62 -7.78 -7.72
N LEU A 186 -16.73 -7.55 -7.01
CA LEU A 186 -17.52 -8.61 -6.39
C LEU A 186 -18.10 -9.57 -7.42
N HIS A 187 -18.63 -9.06 -8.53
CA HIS A 187 -19.14 -9.91 -9.61
C HIS A 187 -18.02 -10.75 -10.25
N GLU A 188 -16.86 -10.16 -10.49
CA GLU A 188 -15.67 -10.86 -11.01
C GLU A 188 -15.26 -12.01 -10.09
N LEU A 189 -15.13 -11.75 -8.78
CA LEU A 189 -14.79 -12.74 -7.76
C LEU A 189 -15.75 -13.95 -7.76
N LEU A 190 -17.06 -13.71 -7.91
CA LEU A 190 -18.06 -14.77 -7.89
C LEU A 190 -18.07 -15.59 -9.20
N ASN A 191 -17.78 -14.95 -10.34
CA ASN A 191 -17.77 -15.62 -11.64
C ASN A 191 -16.56 -16.54 -11.82
N VAL A 192 -15.37 -16.12 -11.35
CA VAL A 192 -14.14 -16.93 -11.42
C VAL A 192 -14.31 -18.26 -10.64
N ASN A 193 -15.01 -18.22 -9.51
CA ASN A 193 -15.26 -19.42 -8.70
C ASN A 193 -16.38 -20.32 -9.26
N ALA A 194 -17.35 -19.77 -9.98
CA ALA A 194 -18.43 -20.57 -10.60
C ALA A 194 -17.94 -21.47 -11.75
N GLY A 195 -16.81 -21.15 -12.39
CA GLY A 195 -16.19 -21.96 -13.44
C GLY A 195 -15.22 -23.04 -12.95
N SER A 196 -14.98 -23.13 -11.63
CA SER A 196 -14.02 -24.06 -11.01
C SER A 196 -14.69 -25.19 -10.19
N LEU A 197 -16.02 -25.28 -10.22
CA LEU A 197 -16.86 -26.34 -9.64
C LEU A 197 -17.48 -27.20 -10.76
#